data_AF-A0A9E0M310-F1
#
_entry.id   AF-A0A9E0M310-F1
#
_cell.length_a   1.000
_cell.length_b   1.000
_cell.length_c   1.000
_cell.angle_alpha   90.00
_cell.angle_beta   90.00
_cell.angle_gamma   90.00
#
_symmetry.space_group_name_H-M   'P 1'
#
loop_
_entity.id
_entity.type
_entity.pdbx_description
1 polymer ?
#
loop_
_entity_poly.entity_id
_entity_poly.type
_entity_poly.pdbx_seq_one_letter_code
_entity_poly.pdbx_strand_id
1 'polypeptide(L)' 'MNRMPLRLGPGLPIFAEDMAQVKRSIEKLLSAGVKTIYPAHGNPFPADVLKAAVAAT' A
#
# COMPACT_ATOMS: atom_id res chain seq x y z
N MET A 1 -0.83 13.73 0.21
CA MET A 1 -1.51 14.13 1.47
C MET A 1 -2.31 12.96 2.03
N ASN A 2 -2.44 12.86 3.36
CA ASN A 2 -3.33 11.90 4.03
C ASN A 2 -4.59 12.61 4.53
N ARG A 3 -5.55 12.87 3.64
CA ARG A 3 -6.78 13.62 3.91
C ARG A 3 -7.92 13.07 3.06
N MET A 4 -9.17 13.20 3.54
CA MET A 4 -10.37 12.88 2.74
C MET A 4 -10.32 13.60 1.37
N PRO A 5 -10.61 12.94 0.24
CA PRO A 5 -11.09 11.56 0.07
C PRO A 5 -10.00 10.48 -0.01
N LEU A 6 -8.75 10.83 0.22
CA LEU A 6 -7.61 9.90 0.25
C LEU A 6 -7.48 9.25 1.64
N ARG A 7 -6.54 8.31 1.77
CA ARG A 7 -6.34 7.54 3.01
C ARG A 7 -5.85 8.45 4.14
N LEU A 8 -6.41 8.29 5.34
CA LEU A 8 -5.89 8.93 6.57
C LEU A 8 -4.70 8.16 7.18
N GLY A 9 -4.52 6.89 6.81
CA GLY A 9 -3.44 6.03 7.30
C GLY A 9 -2.91 5.06 6.22
N PRO A 10 -1.88 4.26 6.52
CA PRO A 10 -1.22 3.43 5.53
C PRO A 10 -2.13 2.35 4.94
N GLY A 11 -2.00 2.09 3.64
CA GLY A 11 -2.52 0.90 2.95
C GLY A 11 -2.79 1.18 1.48
N LEU A 12 -3.69 0.40 0.85
CA LEU A 12 -3.99 0.57 -0.58
C LEU A 12 -4.55 1.97 -0.89
N PRO A 13 -4.24 2.52 -2.08
CA PRO A 13 -4.82 3.78 -2.52
C PRO A 13 -6.33 3.63 -2.71
N ILE A 14 -7.07 4.73 -2.52
CA ILE A 14 -8.51 4.76 -2.79
C ILE A 14 -8.80 4.86 -4.29
N PHE A 15 -7.96 5.60 -5.01
CA PHE A 15 -8.05 5.77 -6.46
C PHE A 15 -6.81 5.19 -7.14
N ALA A 16 -7.04 4.42 -8.20
CA ALA A 16 -6.00 3.93 -9.11
C ALA A 16 -6.63 3.69 -10.48
N GLU A 17 -5.87 3.89 -11.56
CA GLU A 17 -6.31 3.55 -12.91
C GLU A 17 -6.53 2.04 -13.08
N ASP A 18 -5.59 1.23 -12.56
CA ASP A 18 -5.70 -0.23 -12.47
C ASP A 18 -5.35 -0.70 -11.05
N MET A 19 -6.38 -0.92 -10.23
CA MET A 19 -6.21 -1.41 -8.86
C MET A 19 -5.62 -2.83 -8.81
N ALA A 20 -5.86 -3.67 -9.82
CA ALA A 20 -5.31 -5.01 -9.87
C ALA A 20 -3.79 -4.97 -10.13
N GLN A 21 -3.32 -4.06 -10.99
CA GLN A 21 -1.89 -3.82 -11.19
C GLN A 21 -1.22 -3.26 -9.94
N VAL A 22 -1.88 -2.37 -9.20
CA VAL A 22 -1.38 -1.86 -7.91
C VAL A 22 -1.17 -3.01 -6.93
N LYS A 23 -2.17 -3.88 -6.75
CA LYS A 23 -2.05 -5.06 -5.86
C LYS A 23 -0.88 -5.96 -6.28
N ARG A 24 -0.79 -6.34 -7.56
CA ARG A 24 0.31 -7.16 -8.09
C ARG A 24 1.69 -6.54 -7.88
N SER A 25 1.80 -5.21 -8.01
CA SER A 25 3.07 -4.49 -7.81
C SER A 25 3.48 -4.49 -6.34
N ILE A 26 2.52 -4.33 -5.43
CA ILE A 26 2.76 -4.42 -3.99
C ILE A 26 3.14 -5.85 -3.59
N GLU A 27 2.45 -6.87 -4.10
CA GLU A 27 2.81 -8.28 -3.89
C GLU A 27 4.26 -8.56 -4.27
N LYS A 28 4.72 -8.08 -5.44
CA LYS A 28 6.12 -8.20 -5.85
C LYS A 28 7.10 -7.62 -4.84
N LEU A 29 6.81 -6.45 -4.29
CA LEU A 29 7.65 -5.83 -3.25
C LEU A 29 7.65 -6.67 -1.97
N LEU A 30 6.48 -7.14 -1.53
CA LEU A 30 6.34 -7.98 -0.34
C LEU A 30 7.09 -9.31 -0.49
N SER A 31 7.01 -9.95 -1.66
CA SER A 31 7.76 -11.17 -1.98
C SER A 31 9.27 -10.96 -2.00
N ALA A 32 9.75 -9.74 -2.28
CA ALA A 32 11.16 -9.38 -2.19
C ALA A 32 11.66 -9.15 -0.74
N GLY A 33 10.79 -9.31 0.28
CA GLY A 33 11.16 -9.23 1.69
C GLY A 33 11.28 -7.80 2.24
N VAL A 34 10.63 -6.83 1.61
CA VAL A 34 10.59 -5.45 2.12
C VAL A 34 9.97 -5.40 3.53
N LYS A 35 10.58 -4.61 4.41
CA LYS A 35 10.16 -4.50 5.82
C LYS A 35 9.45 -3.18 6.14
N THR A 36 9.88 -2.09 5.52
CA THR A 36 9.37 -0.75 5.76
C THR A 36 9.04 -0.08 4.42
N ILE A 37 7.88 0.56 4.34
CA ILE A 37 7.47 1.36 3.19
C ILE A 37 7.66 2.84 3.54
N TYR A 38 8.32 3.57 2.64
CA TYR A 38 8.49 5.02 2.72
C TYR A 38 7.55 5.67 1.69
N PRO A 39 6.34 6.10 2.10
CA PRO A 39 5.39 6.69 1.17
C PRO A 39 5.81 8.11 0.77
N ALA A 40 5.26 8.61 -0.33
CA ALA A 40 5.44 10.00 -0.74
C ALA A 40 4.88 10.99 0.31
N HIS A 41 3.92 10.56 1.14
CA HIS A 41 3.33 11.39 2.19
C HIS A 41 3.01 10.57 3.44
N GLY A 42 3.21 11.18 4.62
CA GLY A 42 3.04 10.54 5.92
C GLY A 42 4.33 9.88 6.41
N ASN A 43 4.25 9.21 7.56
CA ASN A 43 5.39 8.53 8.14
C ASN A 43 5.65 7.17 7.48
N PRO A 44 6.90 6.68 7.49
CA PRO A 44 7.20 5.30 7.14
C PRO A 44 6.38 4.32 7.99
N PHE A 45 6.05 3.16 7.41
CA PHE A 45 5.23 2.15 8.09
C PHE A 45 5.66 0.72 7.75
N PRO A 46 5.32 -0.29 8.58
CA PRO A 46 5.67 -1.68 8.32
C PRO A 46 4.99 -2.23 7.05
N ALA A 47 5.74 -2.93 6.22
CA ALA A 47 5.23 -3.51 4.97
C ALA A 47 4.08 -4.52 5.19
N ASP A 48 4.03 -5.14 6.36
CA ASP A 48 2.97 -6.09 6.74
C ASP A 48 1.56 -5.46 6.74
N VAL A 49 1.45 -4.13 6.89
CA VAL A 49 0.17 -3.42 6.77
C VAL A 49 -0.44 -3.62 5.37
N LEU A 50 0.40 -3.77 4.35
CA LEU A 50 -0.06 -4.03 2.98
C LEU A 50 -0.33 -5.51 2.69
N LYS A 51 0.25 -6.46 3.45
CA LYS A 51 -0.01 -7.90 3.27
C LYS A 51 -1.49 -8.22 3.45
N ALA A 52 -2.09 -7.70 4.53
CA ALA A 52 -3.52 -7.89 4.79
C ALA A 52 -4.41 -7.28 3.69
N ALA A 53 -3.96 -6.18 3.08
CA ALA A 53 -4.74 -5.45 2.08
C ALA A 53 -4.69 -6.10 0.68
N VAL A 54 -3.63 -6.84 0.35
CA VAL A 54 -3.52 -7.56 -0.93
C VAL A 54 -4.05 -9.00 -0.85
N ALA A 55 -4.02 -9.64 0.33
CA ALA A 55 -4.52 -11.01 0.52
C ALA A 55 -6.05 -11.16 0.47
N ALA A 56 -6.79 -10.04 0.59
CA ALA A 56 -8.25 -10.03 0.40
C ALA A 56 -8.57 -9.96 -1.11
N THR A 57 -8.77 -11.14 -1.71
CA THR A 57 -9.34 -11.36 -3.04
C THR A 57 -10.41 -12.43 -2.96
#